data_AF-A0A520FKX1-F1
#
_entry.id   AF-A0A520FKX1-F1
#
_cell.length_a   1.000
_cell.length_b   1.000
_cell.length_c   1.000
_cell.angle_alpha   90.00
_cell.angle_beta   90.00
_cell.angle_gamma   90.00
#
_symmetry.space_group_name_H-M   'P 1'
#
loop_
_entity.id
_entity.type
_entity.pdbx_description
1 polymer ?
#
loop_
_entity_poly.entity_id
_entity_poly.type
_entity_poly.pdbx_seq_one_letter_code
_entity_poly.pdbx_strand_id
1 'polypeptide(L)'
;MLDRAVLDALCRATGTSVYAAFQRNLVGLAHTAIAPDLGDWDWNAWLATLAPATRIDARHTVGMLDDLEGDAVDASGLPVSLPAVVQRYGHRYFKIKLGGDPATDLARLDNVLRVLDSLQPGHRFSLDGNEQYADPAALRALCEGLRHLPALARRPDALLYIEQPVPRDASLAPVLASLDAPAPLLLDEADGTLGAFPEGRAHGWRGVSSKACKGLYKAVINRARCDRWNSGQSAAGRYFMSAEDLTCQAGLAVQQDLALAALLGLTHAERNGHHYVDGFGDAPATEQSAFAAAHPDLYELEAGRPRLAIRGGRIELGSLDRPGFAHHADPDFDSLRPLGDAASMGPNRARLTRPPWLRAPRGPRLRQPAPARRCRVDGAGLTHRPFYSPFKEKP
;
A
#
# COMPACT_ATOMS: atom_id res chain seq x y z
N MET A 1 10.63 -6.56 8.79
CA MET A 1 10.20 -6.78 10.19
C MET A 1 11.38 -6.54 11.13
N LEU A 2 12.48 -7.29 10.99
CA LEU A 2 13.67 -7.15 11.83
C LEU A 2 14.22 -5.72 11.86
N ASP A 3 14.32 -5.05 10.71
CA ASP A 3 14.76 -3.64 10.65
C ASP A 3 13.95 -2.72 11.57
N ARG A 4 12.63 -2.92 11.65
CA ARG A 4 11.74 -2.11 12.50
C ARG A 4 11.97 -2.40 13.98
N ALA A 5 12.19 -3.66 14.34
CA ALA A 5 12.50 -4.05 15.71
C ALA A 5 13.88 -3.53 16.17
N VAL A 6 14.90 -3.63 15.30
CA VAL A 6 16.24 -3.09 15.56
C VAL A 6 16.18 -1.56 15.71
N LEU A 7 15.46 -0.88 14.82
CA LEU A 7 15.27 0.56 14.90
C LEU A 7 14.53 0.95 16.19
N ASP A 8 13.45 0.25 16.55
CA ASP A 8 12.73 0.51 17.80
C ASP A 8 13.65 0.37 19.01
N ALA A 9 14.43 -0.72 19.08
CA ALA A 9 15.42 -0.93 20.14
C ALA A 9 16.48 0.17 20.19
N LEU A 10 17.00 0.61 19.04
CA LEU A 10 17.96 1.72 18.93
C LEU A 10 17.35 3.02 19.48
N CYS A 11 16.15 3.37 19.03
CA CYS A 11 15.42 4.56 19.45
C CYS A 11 15.16 4.56 20.97
N ARG A 12 14.73 3.41 21.52
CA ARG A 12 14.53 3.24 22.97
C ARG A 12 15.83 3.37 23.75
N ALA A 13 16.90 2.69 23.32
CA ALA A 13 18.19 2.73 23.99
C ALA A 13 18.82 4.13 24.02
N THR A 14 18.51 4.96 23.01
CA THR A 14 19.02 6.33 22.89
C THR A 14 18.05 7.40 23.40
N GLY A 15 16.84 7.00 23.81
CA GLY A 15 15.80 7.91 24.29
C GLY A 15 15.27 8.86 23.21
N THR A 16 15.35 8.49 21.93
CA THR A 16 14.92 9.33 20.80
C THR A 16 13.73 8.72 20.08
N SER A 17 12.89 9.56 19.47
CA SER A 17 11.89 9.08 18.50
C SER A 17 12.55 8.59 17.22
N VAL A 18 11.81 7.81 16.43
CA VAL A 18 12.22 7.43 15.08
C VAL A 18 12.61 8.65 14.23
N TYR A 19 11.90 9.77 14.37
CA TYR A 19 12.18 10.99 13.61
C TYR A 19 13.55 11.56 13.97
N ALA A 20 13.81 11.76 15.26
CA ALA A 20 15.08 12.27 15.73
C ALA A 20 16.24 11.30 15.42
N ALA A 21 15.99 9.98 15.47
CA ALA A 21 16.98 8.98 15.10
C ALA A 21 17.39 9.07 13.63
N PHE A 22 16.44 9.30 12.71
CA PHE A 22 16.76 9.55 11.30
C PHE A 22 17.42 10.92 11.09
N GLN A 23 16.87 12.00 11.65
CA GLN A 23 17.41 13.37 11.50
C GLN A 23 18.86 13.50 12.00
N ARG A 24 19.23 12.77 13.06
CA ARG A 24 20.60 12.69 13.61
C ARG A 24 21.43 11.58 12.98
N ASN A 25 20.86 10.85 12.02
CA ASN A 25 21.44 9.70 11.35
C ASN A 25 21.99 8.62 12.30
N LEU A 26 21.32 8.38 13.44
CA LEU A 26 21.65 7.28 14.35
C LEU A 26 21.49 5.92 13.67
N VAL A 27 20.67 5.87 12.62
CA VAL A 27 20.45 4.69 11.76
C VAL A 27 21.63 4.33 10.87
N GLY A 28 22.66 5.19 10.79
CA GLY A 28 23.90 4.90 10.09
C GLY A 28 23.77 4.87 8.56
N LEU A 29 22.86 5.66 7.97
CA LEU A 29 22.79 5.79 6.52
C LEU A 29 24.03 6.52 6.01
N ALA A 30 24.72 5.89 5.08
CA ALA A 30 25.93 6.41 4.46
C ALA A 30 26.01 5.89 3.03
N HIS A 31 27.05 6.31 2.33
CA HIS A 31 27.40 5.73 1.03
C HIS A 31 27.48 4.20 1.12
N THR A 32 26.84 3.51 0.17
CA THR A 32 26.76 2.05 0.14
C THR A 32 26.66 1.53 -1.29
N ALA A 33 27.26 0.37 -1.53
CA ALA A 33 27.23 -0.29 -2.84
C ALA A 33 25.82 -0.77 -3.26
N ILE A 34 24.85 -0.81 -2.34
CA ILE A 34 23.46 -1.23 -2.64
C ILE A 34 22.62 -0.13 -3.29
N ALA A 35 23.07 1.13 -3.22
CA ALA A 35 22.42 2.30 -3.84
C ALA A 35 23.48 3.20 -4.50
N PRO A 36 24.20 2.70 -5.52
CA PRO A 36 25.33 3.41 -6.13
C PRO A 36 24.93 4.73 -6.80
N ASP A 37 23.66 4.87 -7.17
CA ASP A 37 23.08 6.10 -7.72
C ASP A 37 23.02 7.27 -6.73
N LEU A 38 23.25 7.01 -5.44
CA LEU A 38 23.36 7.99 -4.36
C LEU A 38 24.81 8.08 -3.83
N GLY A 39 25.80 7.79 -4.68
CA GLY A 39 27.24 7.76 -4.37
C GLY A 39 27.78 8.95 -3.59
N ASP A 40 27.37 10.14 -4.04
CA ASP A 40 27.75 11.48 -3.59
C ASP A 40 26.63 12.16 -2.79
N TRP A 41 25.61 11.42 -2.34
CA TRP A 41 24.50 11.98 -1.59
C TRP A 41 24.93 12.33 -0.16
N ASP A 42 24.76 13.58 0.25
CA ASP A 42 25.00 14.01 1.62
C ASP A 42 23.85 13.57 2.52
N TRP A 43 23.94 12.33 3.02
CA TRP A 43 22.93 11.73 3.89
C TRP A 43 22.70 12.53 5.17
N ASN A 44 23.75 13.05 5.80
CA ASN A 44 23.61 13.78 7.06
C ASN A 44 22.89 15.11 6.84
N ALA A 45 23.31 15.89 5.83
CA ALA A 45 22.64 17.15 5.53
C ALA A 45 21.18 16.91 5.10
N TRP A 46 20.93 15.92 4.25
CA TRP A 46 19.57 15.62 3.80
C TRP A 46 18.66 15.13 4.93
N LEU A 47 19.11 14.17 5.74
CA LEU A 47 18.32 13.64 6.85
C LEU A 47 17.94 14.72 7.86
N ALA A 48 18.85 15.67 8.14
CA ALA A 48 18.58 16.81 9.01
C ALA A 48 17.48 17.74 8.48
N THR A 49 17.19 17.72 7.17
CA THR A 49 16.10 18.51 6.57
C THR A 49 14.73 17.84 6.62
N LEU A 50 14.65 16.55 6.98
CA LEU A 50 13.37 15.86 7.07
C LEU A 50 12.50 16.52 8.14
N ALA A 51 11.28 16.89 7.76
CA ALA A 51 10.29 17.50 8.63
C ALA A 51 9.07 16.57 8.72
N PRO A 52 9.02 15.67 9.72
CA PRO A 52 7.91 14.74 9.88
C PRO A 52 6.57 15.48 10.03
N ALA A 53 5.55 15.01 9.31
CA ALA A 53 4.23 15.58 9.40
C ALA A 53 3.55 15.24 10.74
N THR A 54 2.85 16.19 11.33
CA THR A 54 2.03 15.98 12.54
C THR A 54 0.60 15.53 12.22
N ARG A 55 0.24 15.47 10.94
CA ARG A 55 -1.05 15.00 10.44
C ARG A 55 -0.92 14.48 9.02
N ILE A 56 -1.80 13.59 8.60
CA ILE A 56 -1.85 13.05 7.24
C ILE A 56 -3.28 12.87 6.77
N ASP A 57 -3.53 13.07 5.48
CA ASP A 57 -4.83 12.76 4.89
C ASP A 57 -5.00 11.24 4.68
N ALA A 58 -6.09 10.67 5.17
CA ALA A 58 -6.46 9.29 4.90
C ALA A 58 -7.10 9.17 3.52
N ARG A 59 -6.51 8.35 2.65
CA ARG A 59 -7.02 8.01 1.34
C ARG A 59 -7.85 6.72 1.43
N HIS A 60 -9.16 6.84 1.25
CA HIS A 60 -10.09 5.72 1.30
C HIS A 60 -10.04 4.92 -0.01
N THR A 61 -10.03 3.59 0.05
CA THR A 61 -10.09 2.76 -1.15
C THR A 61 -11.50 2.34 -1.48
N VAL A 62 -11.95 2.72 -2.67
CA VAL A 62 -13.23 2.33 -3.26
C VAL A 62 -13.02 1.02 -4.03
N GLY A 63 -13.36 -0.10 -3.39
CA GLY A 63 -13.32 -1.44 -3.93
C GLY A 63 -14.36 -1.68 -5.03
N MET A 64 -14.11 -2.69 -5.86
CA MET A 64 -14.96 -3.00 -7.03
C MET A 64 -16.42 -3.28 -6.69
N LEU A 65 -16.70 -3.67 -5.45
CA LEU A 65 -18.02 -4.12 -4.99
C LEU A 65 -18.56 -3.23 -3.86
N ASP A 66 -17.98 -2.05 -3.66
CA ASP A 66 -18.48 -1.10 -2.68
C ASP A 66 -19.76 -0.43 -3.20
N ASP A 67 -20.75 -0.33 -2.32
CA ASP A 67 -22.01 0.33 -2.65
C ASP A 67 -21.80 1.84 -2.81
N LEU A 68 -22.28 2.39 -3.93
CA LEU A 68 -22.13 3.82 -4.26
C LEU A 68 -23.29 4.68 -3.75
N GLU A 69 -24.26 4.05 -3.07
CA GLU A 69 -25.50 4.68 -2.61
C GLU A 69 -25.83 4.22 -1.18
N GLY A 70 -26.72 4.96 -0.52
CA GLY A 70 -27.19 4.68 0.83
C GLY A 70 -26.18 4.98 1.94
N ASP A 71 -26.62 4.80 3.17
CA ASP A 71 -25.92 5.14 4.42
C ASP A 71 -25.71 3.91 5.33
N ALA A 72 -25.63 2.72 4.72
CA ALA A 72 -25.59 1.47 5.44
C ALA A 72 -24.37 1.33 6.37
N VAL A 73 -24.59 0.70 7.52
CA VAL A 73 -23.57 0.32 8.49
C VAL A 73 -23.63 -1.17 8.80
N ASP A 74 -22.50 -1.75 9.21
CA ASP A 74 -22.44 -3.14 9.68
C ASP A 74 -22.93 -3.31 11.13
N ALA A 75 -22.86 -4.53 11.65
CA ALA A 75 -23.25 -4.85 13.03
C ALA A 75 -22.42 -4.13 14.10
N SER A 76 -21.21 -3.67 13.76
CA SER A 76 -20.32 -2.87 14.60
C SER A 76 -20.56 -1.36 14.47
N GLY A 77 -21.52 -0.95 13.64
CA GLY A 77 -21.81 0.45 13.35
C GLY A 77 -20.79 1.12 12.43
N LEU A 78 -19.96 0.34 11.72
CA LEU A 78 -18.99 0.87 10.75
C LEU A 78 -19.66 1.03 9.38
N PRO A 79 -19.31 2.09 8.62
CA PRO A 79 -19.92 2.35 7.32
C PRO A 79 -19.51 1.29 6.29
N VAL A 80 -20.46 0.84 5.47
CA VAL A 80 -20.24 -0.17 4.41
C VAL A 80 -20.55 0.33 3.00
N SER A 81 -21.01 1.57 2.85
CA SER A 81 -21.19 2.23 1.56
C SER A 81 -20.28 3.47 1.44
N LEU A 82 -19.96 3.87 0.20
CA LEU A 82 -19.15 5.06 -0.05
C LEU A 82 -19.76 6.34 0.55
N PRO A 83 -21.08 6.61 0.43
CA PRO A 83 -21.67 7.79 1.09
C PRO A 83 -21.56 7.75 2.61
N ALA A 84 -21.79 6.59 3.25
CA ALA A 84 -21.64 6.45 4.69
C ALA A 84 -20.18 6.70 5.15
N VAL A 85 -19.21 6.21 4.38
CA VAL A 85 -17.78 6.43 4.61
C VAL A 85 -17.43 7.91 4.53
N VAL A 86 -17.88 8.60 3.49
CA VAL A 86 -17.63 10.05 3.32
C VAL A 86 -18.30 10.85 4.43
N GLN A 87 -19.55 10.53 4.78
CA GLN A 87 -20.27 11.20 5.85
C GLN A 87 -19.58 11.04 7.20
N ARG A 88 -19.12 9.82 7.51
CA ARG A 88 -18.51 9.50 8.81
C ARG A 88 -17.12 10.12 8.95
N TYR A 89 -16.26 9.89 7.96
CA TYR A 89 -14.84 10.20 8.08
C TYR A 89 -14.45 11.50 7.38
N GLY A 90 -15.20 11.98 6.39
CA GLY A 90 -14.90 13.21 5.64
C GLY A 90 -13.68 13.10 4.72
N HIS A 91 -13.41 11.90 4.17
CA HIS A 91 -12.29 11.67 3.27
C HIS A 91 -12.26 12.64 2.09
N ARG A 92 -11.07 13.12 1.73
CA ARG A 92 -10.82 13.96 0.55
C ARG A 92 -10.02 13.28 -0.55
N TYR A 93 -9.33 12.21 -0.20
CA TYR A 93 -8.51 11.43 -1.10
C TYR A 93 -9.11 10.04 -1.25
N PHE A 94 -9.13 9.54 -2.48
CA PHE A 94 -9.69 8.23 -2.79
C PHE A 94 -8.71 7.41 -3.64
N LYS A 95 -8.73 6.09 -3.49
CA LYS A 95 -8.05 5.13 -4.36
C LYS A 95 -9.12 4.27 -4.98
N ILE A 96 -9.27 4.29 -6.30
CA ILE A 96 -10.36 3.59 -6.98
C ILE A 96 -9.78 2.36 -7.66
N LYS A 97 -10.23 1.16 -7.24
CA LYS A 97 -9.81 -0.09 -7.87
C LYS A 97 -10.38 -0.21 -9.29
N LEU A 98 -9.58 -0.79 -10.18
CA LEU A 98 -9.94 -1.14 -11.55
C LEU A 98 -9.94 -2.66 -11.73
N GLY A 99 -10.75 -3.15 -12.67
CA GLY A 99 -10.96 -4.58 -12.94
C GLY A 99 -10.18 -5.12 -14.15
N GLY A 100 -9.54 -4.27 -14.96
CA GLY A 100 -8.73 -4.68 -16.12
C GLY A 100 -9.47 -4.68 -17.46
N ASP A 101 -10.75 -4.30 -17.49
CA ASP A 101 -11.54 -4.13 -18.70
C ASP A 101 -11.83 -2.63 -18.92
N PRO A 102 -11.24 -1.97 -19.94
CA PRO A 102 -11.34 -0.53 -20.10
C PRO A 102 -12.78 -0.02 -20.15
N ALA A 103 -13.67 -0.69 -20.89
CA ALA A 103 -15.06 -0.23 -21.04
C ALA A 103 -15.82 -0.28 -19.71
N THR A 104 -15.72 -1.41 -19.00
CA THR A 104 -16.35 -1.61 -17.69
C THR A 104 -15.77 -0.65 -16.65
N ASP A 105 -14.45 -0.50 -16.65
CA ASP A 105 -13.75 0.35 -15.69
C ASP A 105 -14.07 1.83 -15.88
N LEU A 106 -14.12 2.32 -17.13
CA LEU A 106 -14.49 3.70 -17.44
C LEU A 106 -15.95 3.99 -17.05
N ALA A 107 -16.88 3.07 -17.35
CA ALA A 107 -18.29 3.22 -16.98
C ALA A 107 -18.48 3.21 -15.45
N ARG A 108 -17.76 2.35 -14.72
CA ARG A 108 -17.78 2.36 -13.25
C ARG A 108 -17.14 3.62 -12.70
N LEU A 109 -16.00 4.04 -13.24
CA LEU A 109 -15.30 5.23 -12.79
C LEU A 109 -16.17 6.49 -12.96
N ASP A 110 -16.88 6.64 -14.08
CA ASP A 110 -17.81 7.76 -14.27
C ASP A 110 -18.89 7.82 -13.17
N ASN A 111 -19.44 6.65 -12.79
CA ASN A 111 -20.40 6.55 -11.69
C ASN A 111 -19.79 6.91 -10.33
N VAL A 112 -18.61 6.39 -10.01
CA VAL A 112 -17.90 6.69 -8.75
C VAL A 112 -17.60 8.19 -8.67
N LEU A 113 -17.06 8.78 -9.74
CA LEU A 113 -16.69 10.20 -9.77
C LEU A 113 -17.91 11.11 -9.67
N ARG A 114 -19.05 10.76 -10.29
CA ARG A 114 -20.31 11.50 -10.12
C ARG A 114 -20.79 11.52 -8.66
N VAL A 115 -20.70 10.38 -7.97
CA VAL A 115 -21.05 10.28 -6.54
C VAL A 115 -20.08 11.12 -5.70
N LEU A 116 -18.77 11.01 -5.93
CA LEU A 116 -17.76 11.78 -5.20
C LEU A 116 -17.84 13.29 -5.49
N ASP A 117 -18.16 13.71 -6.71
CA ASP A 117 -18.37 15.12 -7.07
C ASP A 117 -19.53 15.72 -6.25
N SER A 118 -20.57 14.93 -5.95
CA SER A 118 -21.70 15.35 -5.13
C SER A 118 -21.40 15.35 -3.62
N LEU A 119 -20.75 14.29 -3.13
CA LEU A 119 -20.54 14.09 -1.68
C LEU A 119 -19.34 14.87 -1.16
N GLN A 120 -18.27 14.92 -1.94
CA GLN A 120 -17.00 15.55 -1.58
C GLN A 120 -16.45 16.38 -2.74
N PRO A 121 -17.03 17.58 -3.00
CA PRO A 121 -16.48 18.51 -3.98
C PRO A 121 -14.99 18.78 -3.70
N GLY A 122 -14.18 18.79 -4.76
CA GLY A 122 -12.74 19.00 -4.64
C GLY A 122 -11.92 17.76 -4.26
N HIS A 123 -12.53 16.57 -4.17
CA HIS A 123 -11.82 15.32 -3.92
C HIS A 123 -10.69 15.07 -4.94
N ARG A 124 -9.65 14.34 -4.52
CA ARG A 124 -8.56 13.85 -5.37
C ARG A 124 -8.56 12.33 -5.36
N PHE A 125 -8.10 11.70 -6.42
CA PHE A 125 -8.11 10.24 -6.51
C PHE A 125 -6.89 9.66 -7.21
N SER A 126 -6.53 8.44 -6.85
CA SER A 126 -5.68 7.56 -7.65
C SER A 126 -6.49 6.41 -8.22
N LEU A 127 -5.98 5.79 -9.28
CA LEU A 127 -6.52 4.55 -9.83
C LEU A 127 -5.55 3.42 -9.54
N ASP A 128 -6.05 2.25 -9.19
CA ASP A 128 -5.23 1.08 -8.92
C ASP A 128 -5.70 -0.11 -9.74
N GLY A 129 -4.84 -0.51 -10.68
CA GLY A 129 -5.09 -1.61 -11.58
C GLY A 129 -4.70 -2.98 -11.02
N ASN A 130 -3.96 -3.07 -9.92
CA ASN A 130 -3.64 -4.31 -9.22
C ASN A 130 -3.26 -5.49 -10.16
N GLU A 131 -2.38 -5.26 -11.14
CA GLU A 131 -1.95 -6.22 -12.17
C GLU A 131 -3.02 -6.69 -13.17
N GLN A 132 -4.19 -6.03 -13.27
CA GLN A 132 -5.32 -6.53 -14.05
C GLN A 132 -5.23 -6.27 -15.56
N TYR A 133 -4.47 -5.27 -16.04
CA TYR A 133 -4.35 -5.00 -17.47
C TYR A 133 -3.24 -5.85 -18.10
N ALA A 134 -3.61 -7.05 -18.56
CA ALA A 134 -2.68 -8.01 -19.15
C ALA A 134 -2.09 -7.60 -20.51
N ASP A 135 -2.78 -6.72 -21.26
CA ASP A 135 -2.38 -6.30 -22.60
C ASP A 135 -2.10 -4.78 -22.63
N PRO A 136 -0.94 -4.33 -23.15
CA PRO A 136 -0.67 -2.92 -23.44
C PRO A 136 -1.76 -2.21 -24.26
N ALA A 137 -2.49 -2.91 -25.14
CA ALA A 137 -3.60 -2.32 -25.88
C ALA A 137 -4.79 -1.97 -24.96
N ALA A 138 -5.12 -2.82 -24.00
CA ALA A 138 -6.16 -2.54 -23.01
C ALA A 138 -5.77 -1.33 -22.14
N LEU A 139 -4.52 -1.27 -21.67
CA LEU A 139 -4.04 -0.11 -20.92
C LEU A 139 -4.07 1.19 -21.73
N ARG A 140 -3.72 1.13 -23.03
CA ARG A 140 -3.87 2.28 -23.94
C ARG A 140 -5.32 2.73 -24.07
N ALA A 141 -6.25 1.79 -24.26
CA ALA A 141 -7.68 2.09 -24.36
C ALA A 141 -8.22 2.72 -23.07
N LEU A 142 -7.76 2.25 -21.90
CA LEU A 142 -8.07 2.91 -20.62
C LEU A 142 -7.55 4.36 -20.62
N CYS A 143 -6.26 4.57 -20.96
CA CYS A 143 -5.65 5.90 -20.93
C CYS A 143 -6.34 6.89 -21.89
N GLU A 144 -6.71 6.43 -23.08
CA GLU A 144 -7.50 7.21 -24.04
C GLU A 144 -8.88 7.54 -23.48
N GLY A 145 -9.60 6.54 -22.98
CA GLY A 145 -10.93 6.74 -22.41
C GLY A 145 -10.94 7.67 -21.20
N LEU A 146 -9.92 7.59 -20.33
CA LEU A 146 -9.77 8.49 -19.18
C LEU A 146 -9.73 9.96 -19.60
N ARG A 147 -9.03 10.30 -20.70
CA ARG A 147 -9.00 11.68 -21.21
C ARG A 147 -10.35 12.19 -21.70
N HIS A 148 -11.21 11.29 -22.12
CA HIS A 148 -12.56 11.60 -22.59
C HIS A 148 -13.62 11.53 -21.49
N LEU A 149 -13.28 11.07 -20.28
CA LEU A 149 -14.22 11.09 -19.16
C LEU A 149 -14.57 12.53 -18.76
N PRO A 150 -15.86 12.91 -18.76
CA PRO A 150 -16.26 14.29 -18.48
C PRO A 150 -15.78 14.79 -17.11
N ALA A 151 -15.82 13.95 -16.08
CA ALA A 151 -15.37 14.32 -14.74
C ALA A 151 -13.87 14.64 -14.69
N LEU A 152 -13.04 13.84 -15.38
CA LEU A 152 -11.60 14.08 -15.44
C LEU A 152 -11.26 15.27 -16.34
N ALA A 153 -11.94 15.43 -17.48
CA ALA A 153 -11.74 16.56 -18.38
C ALA A 153 -12.00 17.91 -17.69
N ARG A 154 -12.96 17.99 -16.76
CA ARG A 154 -13.22 19.20 -15.95
C ARG A 154 -12.13 19.48 -14.93
N ARG A 155 -11.48 18.45 -14.39
CA ARG A 155 -10.51 18.54 -13.29
C ARG A 155 -9.35 17.54 -13.51
N PRO A 156 -8.48 17.76 -14.50
CA PRO A 156 -7.42 16.81 -14.84
C PRO A 156 -6.47 16.55 -13.65
N ASP A 157 -6.19 17.59 -12.85
CA ASP A 157 -5.33 17.49 -11.66
C ASP A 157 -5.95 16.74 -10.47
N ALA A 158 -7.21 16.29 -10.59
CA ALA A 158 -7.84 15.46 -9.57
C ALA A 158 -7.30 14.03 -9.59
N LEU A 159 -6.91 13.51 -10.76
CA LEU A 159 -6.24 12.22 -10.89
C LEU A 159 -4.74 12.37 -10.55
N LEU A 160 -4.34 11.75 -9.45
CA LEU A 160 -2.98 11.86 -8.92
C LEU A 160 -1.99 10.95 -9.65
N TYR A 161 -2.38 9.68 -9.85
CA TYR A 161 -1.54 8.66 -10.47
C TYR A 161 -2.36 7.41 -10.82
N ILE A 162 -1.77 6.57 -11.67
CA ILE A 162 -2.25 5.22 -11.98
C ILE A 162 -1.25 4.22 -11.39
N GLU A 163 -1.69 3.49 -10.37
CA GLU A 163 -0.94 2.50 -9.63
C GLU A 163 -1.03 1.14 -10.30
N GLN A 164 0.13 0.54 -10.53
CA GLN A 164 0.28 -0.88 -10.89
C GLN A 164 -0.74 -1.42 -11.93
N PRO A 165 -0.89 -0.77 -13.10
CA PRO A 165 -1.89 -1.18 -14.08
C PRO A 165 -1.63 -2.57 -14.66
N VAL A 166 -0.36 -2.95 -14.82
CA VAL A 166 0.06 -4.18 -15.52
C VAL A 166 0.65 -5.21 -14.55
N PRO A 167 0.68 -6.49 -14.96
CA PRO A 167 1.45 -7.53 -14.27
C PRO A 167 2.90 -7.13 -13.96
N ARG A 168 3.42 -7.61 -12.82
CA ARG A 168 4.76 -7.25 -12.34
C ARG A 168 5.88 -7.61 -13.33
N ASP A 169 5.73 -8.69 -14.09
CA ASP A 169 6.67 -9.14 -15.11
C ASP A 169 6.61 -8.27 -16.38
N ALA A 170 5.48 -7.62 -16.64
CA ALA A 170 5.29 -6.66 -17.72
C ALA A 170 5.61 -5.21 -17.31
N SER A 171 5.92 -4.95 -16.04
CA SER A 171 6.13 -3.59 -15.50
C SER A 171 7.37 -2.88 -16.07
N LEU A 172 8.27 -3.60 -16.75
CA LEU A 172 9.44 -3.03 -17.42
C LEU A 172 9.35 -3.17 -18.95
N ALA A 173 8.16 -3.39 -19.49
CA ALA A 173 7.98 -3.43 -20.93
C ALA A 173 8.29 -2.04 -21.54
N PRO A 174 9.14 -1.94 -22.58
CA PRO A 174 9.52 -0.65 -23.20
C PRO A 174 8.32 0.18 -23.66
N VAL A 175 7.22 -0.48 -24.01
CA VAL A 175 5.97 0.15 -24.44
C VAL A 175 5.40 1.13 -23.41
N LEU A 176 5.67 0.91 -22.11
CA LEU A 176 5.20 1.78 -21.03
C LEU A 176 5.86 3.16 -21.05
N ALA A 177 7.12 3.26 -21.52
CA ALA A 177 7.83 4.53 -21.63
C ALA A 177 7.20 5.47 -22.67
N SER A 178 6.53 4.90 -23.67
CA SER A 178 5.77 5.61 -24.71
C SER A 178 4.28 5.74 -24.41
N LEU A 179 3.82 5.23 -23.26
CA LEU A 179 2.41 5.32 -22.89
C LEU A 179 2.10 6.77 -22.53
N ASP A 180 1.25 7.39 -23.33
CA ASP A 180 0.70 8.71 -23.05
C ASP A 180 -0.42 8.56 -22.00
N ALA A 181 -0.05 8.36 -20.74
CA ALA A 181 -1.00 8.24 -19.64
C ALA A 181 -1.46 9.65 -19.18
N PRO A 182 -2.74 9.85 -18.82
CA PRO A 182 -3.25 11.14 -18.37
C PRO A 182 -2.73 11.55 -16.98
N ALA A 183 -2.06 10.64 -16.27
CA ALA A 183 -1.44 10.84 -14.97
C ALA A 183 -0.21 9.92 -14.85
N PRO A 184 0.76 10.24 -13.97
CA PRO A 184 1.96 9.42 -13.85
C PRO A 184 1.67 8.00 -13.35
N LEU A 185 2.48 7.05 -13.82
CA LEU A 185 2.42 5.67 -13.33
C LEU A 185 3.18 5.52 -12.00
N LEU A 186 2.62 4.73 -11.09
CA LEU A 186 3.22 4.37 -9.80
C LEU A 186 3.53 2.88 -9.68
N LEU A 187 4.80 2.55 -9.42
CA LEU A 187 5.26 1.19 -9.18
C LEU A 187 4.85 0.70 -7.79
N ASP A 188 4.17 -0.44 -7.73
CA ASP A 188 3.83 -1.13 -6.50
C ASP A 188 4.54 -2.51 -6.43
N GLU A 189 3.92 -3.62 -6.81
CA GLU A 189 4.43 -4.98 -6.54
C GLU A 189 5.73 -5.27 -7.28
N ALA A 190 5.95 -4.61 -8.42
CA ALA A 190 7.20 -4.66 -9.16
C ALA A 190 8.35 -3.93 -8.45
N ASP A 191 8.09 -3.07 -7.46
CA ASP A 191 9.09 -2.52 -6.53
C ASP A 191 9.51 -3.58 -5.49
N GLY A 192 9.96 -4.75 -5.95
CA GLY A 192 10.35 -5.88 -5.12
C GLY A 192 11.81 -5.85 -4.66
N THR A 193 12.66 -5.02 -5.27
CA THR A 193 14.11 -4.95 -5.00
C THR A 193 14.58 -3.51 -4.77
N LEU A 194 15.79 -3.32 -4.26
CA LEU A 194 16.38 -1.98 -4.09
C LEU A 194 16.64 -1.26 -5.43
N GLY A 195 16.81 -2.00 -6.52
CA GLY A 195 17.09 -1.46 -7.86
C GLY A 195 15.84 -1.19 -8.70
N ALA A 196 14.67 -1.65 -8.25
CA ALA A 196 13.44 -1.63 -9.05
C ALA A 196 12.98 -0.22 -9.42
N PHE A 197 13.08 0.76 -8.52
CA PHE A 197 12.66 2.13 -8.85
C PHE A 197 13.58 2.85 -9.85
N PRO A 198 14.92 2.81 -9.71
CA PRO A 198 15.84 3.27 -10.77
C PRO A 198 15.59 2.62 -12.14
N GLU A 199 15.34 1.31 -12.17
CA GLU A 199 15.02 0.59 -13.40
C GLU A 199 13.66 1.05 -13.96
N GLY A 200 12.63 1.09 -13.13
CA GLY A 200 11.32 1.61 -13.49
C GLY A 200 11.36 3.04 -14.06
N ARG A 201 12.18 3.91 -13.48
CA ARG A 201 12.38 5.26 -14.00
C ARG A 201 12.84 5.26 -15.47
N ALA A 202 13.74 4.34 -15.84
CA ALA A 202 14.19 4.17 -17.23
C ALA A 202 13.06 3.69 -18.17
N HIS A 203 12.02 3.06 -17.62
CA HIS A 203 10.85 2.55 -18.33
C HIS A 203 9.61 3.48 -18.23
N GLY A 204 9.78 4.72 -17.81
CA GLY A 204 8.72 5.73 -17.81
C GLY A 204 7.96 5.88 -16.50
N TRP A 205 8.24 5.07 -15.48
CA TRP A 205 7.63 5.23 -14.17
C TRP A 205 8.10 6.52 -13.49
N ARG A 206 7.21 7.14 -12.73
CA ARG A 206 7.47 8.39 -12.00
C ARG A 206 7.17 8.27 -10.51
N GLY A 207 6.24 7.39 -10.14
CA GLY A 207 5.90 7.10 -8.76
C GLY A 207 6.44 5.75 -8.28
N VAL A 208 6.66 5.62 -6.97
CA VAL A 208 6.86 4.34 -6.28
C VAL A 208 6.07 4.29 -4.98
N SER A 209 5.51 3.12 -4.66
CA SER A 209 4.82 2.87 -3.39
C SER A 209 5.80 2.87 -2.20
N SER A 210 5.31 3.34 -1.06
CA SER A 210 5.93 3.15 0.26
C SER A 210 4.98 2.38 1.14
N LYS A 211 5.43 1.23 1.65
CA LYS A 211 4.71 0.36 2.58
C LYS A 211 5.67 -0.10 3.67
N ALA A 212 5.34 -0.02 4.95
CA ALA A 212 6.25 -0.43 6.03
C ALA A 212 6.69 -1.91 5.93
N CYS A 213 5.89 -2.75 5.28
CA CYS A 213 6.20 -4.16 5.03
C CYS A 213 7.24 -4.37 3.91
N LYS A 214 7.41 -3.41 2.99
CA LYS A 214 8.32 -3.52 1.83
C LYS A 214 9.76 -3.14 2.13
N GLY A 215 10.01 -2.54 3.29
CA GLY A 215 11.36 -2.18 3.74
C GLY A 215 11.47 -0.71 4.07
N LEU A 216 11.78 -0.45 5.34
CA LEU A 216 12.00 0.88 5.90
C LEU A 216 13.13 1.63 5.17
N TYR A 217 14.32 1.03 5.11
CA TYR A 217 15.49 1.66 4.49
C TYR A 217 15.30 1.86 2.98
N LYS A 218 14.64 0.91 2.30
CA LYS A 218 14.29 1.06 0.89
C LYS A 218 13.42 2.30 0.66
N ALA A 219 12.42 2.52 1.51
CA ALA A 219 11.56 3.70 1.40
C ALA A 219 12.35 5.01 1.58
N VAL A 220 13.26 5.07 2.56
CA VAL A 220 14.13 6.24 2.78
C VAL A 220 15.09 6.47 1.59
N ILE A 221 15.67 5.40 1.04
CA ILE A 221 16.51 5.47 -0.17
C ILE A 221 15.71 5.98 -1.38
N ASN A 222 14.50 5.45 -1.59
CA ASN A 222 13.64 5.91 -2.68
C ASN A 222 13.21 7.38 -2.51
N ARG A 223 13.05 7.85 -1.26
CA ARG A 223 12.76 9.27 -1.00
C ARG A 223 13.96 10.15 -1.35
N ALA A 224 15.17 9.75 -0.97
CA ALA A 224 16.40 10.43 -1.38
C ALA A 224 16.55 10.47 -2.91
N ARG A 225 16.20 9.39 -3.61
CA ARG A 225 16.16 9.36 -5.09
C ARG A 225 15.17 10.34 -5.67
N CYS A 226 13.94 10.40 -5.14
CA CYS A 226 12.95 11.39 -5.56
C CYS A 226 13.47 12.82 -5.39
N ASP A 227 14.07 13.13 -4.24
CA ASP A 227 14.60 14.47 -3.97
C ASP A 227 15.80 14.79 -4.90
N ARG A 228 16.72 13.85 -5.11
CA ARG A 228 17.83 13.98 -6.06
C ARG A 228 17.35 14.22 -7.48
N TRP A 229 16.47 13.36 -7.97
CA TRP A 229 16.00 13.47 -9.35
C TRP A 229 15.15 14.72 -9.56
N ASN A 230 14.44 15.19 -8.55
CA ASN A 230 13.67 16.44 -8.64
C ASN A 230 14.53 17.71 -8.49
N SER A 231 15.80 17.61 -8.08
CA SER A 231 16.67 18.77 -7.96
C SER A 231 16.83 19.47 -9.31
N GLY A 232 16.52 20.78 -9.34
CA GLY A 232 16.61 21.59 -10.56
C GLY A 232 15.53 21.37 -11.63
N GLN A 233 14.48 20.58 -11.36
CA GLN A 233 13.37 20.37 -12.29
C GLN A 233 12.16 21.26 -12.00
N SER A 234 11.38 21.57 -13.03
CA SER A 234 10.06 22.21 -12.89
C SER A 234 9.04 21.23 -12.27
N ALA A 235 7.86 21.73 -11.89
CA ALA A 235 6.86 20.91 -11.20
C ALA A 235 6.28 19.76 -12.04
N ALA A 236 6.29 19.86 -13.37
CA ALA A 236 5.76 18.83 -14.26
C ALA A 236 6.74 17.65 -14.40
N GLY A 237 6.24 16.41 -14.28
CA GLY A 237 7.05 15.21 -14.47
C GLY A 237 7.95 14.81 -13.29
N ARG A 238 7.70 15.39 -12.10
CA ARG A 238 8.44 15.07 -10.87
C ARG A 238 8.27 13.61 -10.46
N TYR A 239 9.32 13.08 -9.85
CA TYR A 239 9.32 11.78 -9.20
C TYR A 239 8.70 11.88 -7.81
N PHE A 240 7.91 10.90 -7.42
CA PHE A 240 7.20 10.96 -6.14
C PHE A 240 7.08 9.59 -5.50
N MET A 241 6.70 9.61 -4.22
CA MET A 241 6.32 8.43 -3.47
C MET A 241 4.88 8.58 -3.00
N SER A 242 4.16 7.47 -2.88
CA SER A 242 2.85 7.44 -2.23
C SER A 242 2.86 6.44 -1.09
N ALA A 243 2.27 6.80 0.04
CA ALA A 243 2.05 5.87 1.14
C ALA A 243 0.88 4.96 0.78
N GLU A 244 1.16 3.67 0.62
CA GLU A 244 0.17 2.63 0.34
C GLU A 244 0.05 1.71 1.57
N ASP A 245 -1.07 1.03 1.71
CA ASP A 245 -1.39 0.24 2.90
C ASP A 245 -1.74 -1.21 2.54
N LEU A 246 -1.37 -2.15 3.40
CA LEU A 246 -1.78 -3.55 3.32
C LEU A 246 -2.72 -3.89 4.46
N THR A 247 -3.77 -3.08 4.65
CA THR A 247 -4.77 -3.30 5.70
C THR A 247 -4.14 -3.22 7.10
N CYS A 248 -3.33 -2.19 7.37
CA CYS A 248 -2.75 -1.97 8.70
C CYS A 248 -3.88 -1.69 9.71
N GLN A 249 -4.04 -2.61 10.65
CA GLN A 249 -5.02 -2.54 11.73
C GLN A 249 -4.53 -1.61 12.85
N ALA A 250 -5.45 -1.23 13.76
CA ALA A 250 -5.09 -0.46 14.94
C ALA A 250 -4.00 -1.16 15.77
N GLY A 251 -3.17 -0.36 16.44
CA GLY A 251 -1.99 -0.83 17.18
C GLY A 251 -0.70 -0.62 16.41
N LEU A 252 0.26 -1.52 16.64
CA LEU A 252 1.65 -1.39 16.18
C LEU A 252 1.78 -1.17 14.66
N ALA A 253 0.95 -1.86 13.86
CA ALA A 253 1.04 -1.83 12.40
C ALA A 253 0.74 -0.44 11.84
N VAL A 254 -0.43 0.13 12.16
CA VAL A 254 -0.81 1.46 11.64
C VAL A 254 0.09 2.56 12.19
N GLN A 255 0.53 2.46 13.45
CA GLN A 255 1.42 3.45 14.06
C GLN A 255 2.77 3.56 13.35
N GLN A 256 3.45 2.42 13.16
CA GLN A 256 4.76 2.42 12.51
C GLN A 256 4.67 2.79 11.03
N ASP A 257 3.60 2.41 10.35
CA ASP A 257 3.39 2.72 8.95
C ASP A 257 3.07 4.21 8.74
N LEU A 258 2.25 4.81 9.61
CA LEU A 258 1.99 6.25 9.62
C LEU A 258 3.22 7.07 10.00
N ALA A 259 4.02 6.60 10.97
CA ALA A 259 5.28 7.25 11.32
C ALA A 259 6.28 7.22 10.15
N LEU A 260 6.37 6.10 9.41
CA LEU A 260 7.17 6.06 8.21
C LEU A 260 6.66 7.06 7.15
N ALA A 261 5.35 7.11 6.91
CA ALA A 261 4.78 8.06 5.95
C ALA A 261 5.06 9.52 6.36
N ALA A 262 4.93 9.85 7.65
CA ALA A 262 5.24 11.16 8.19
C ALA A 262 6.72 11.52 8.03
N LEU A 263 7.64 10.62 8.40
CA LEU A 263 9.09 10.80 8.23
C LEU A 263 9.44 11.08 6.76
N LEU A 264 8.81 10.36 5.84
CA LEU A 264 8.99 10.52 4.40
C LEU A 264 8.22 11.70 3.82
N GLY A 265 7.65 12.58 4.65
CA GLY A 265 6.94 13.79 4.24
C GLY A 265 5.74 13.54 3.32
N LEU A 266 5.11 12.36 3.41
CA LEU A 266 3.97 11.99 2.58
C LEU A 266 2.70 12.62 3.16
N THR A 267 1.93 13.30 2.32
CA THR A 267 0.80 14.13 2.77
C THR A 267 -0.52 13.37 2.84
N HIS A 268 -0.62 12.23 2.15
CA HIS A 268 -1.77 11.34 2.20
C HIS A 268 -1.32 9.88 2.16
N ALA A 269 -2.10 8.98 2.74
CA ALA A 269 -1.83 7.55 2.74
C ALA A 269 -3.10 6.73 2.51
N GLU A 270 -3.03 5.67 1.70
CA GLU A 270 -4.09 4.64 1.68
C GLU A 270 -4.35 4.18 3.10
N ARG A 271 -5.61 4.10 3.54
CA ARG A 271 -5.97 3.52 4.83
C ARG A 271 -7.28 2.77 4.69
N ASN A 272 -7.23 1.44 4.84
CA ASN A 272 -8.45 0.63 4.81
C ASN A 272 -8.57 -0.37 5.98
N GLY A 273 -7.51 -0.53 6.79
CA GLY A 273 -7.53 -1.45 7.94
C GLY A 273 -8.77 -1.31 8.82
N HIS A 274 -9.15 -0.07 9.12
CA HIS A 274 -10.28 0.28 9.96
C HIS A 274 -11.66 0.00 9.34
N HIS A 275 -11.75 -0.29 8.03
CA HIS A 275 -12.99 -0.74 7.40
C HIS A 275 -13.17 -2.26 7.50
N TYR A 276 -12.07 -3.00 7.53
CA TYR A 276 -12.10 -4.47 7.54
C TYR A 276 -12.00 -5.05 8.93
N VAL A 277 -11.44 -4.29 9.88
CA VAL A 277 -11.28 -4.70 11.27
C VAL A 277 -11.75 -3.59 12.19
N ASP A 278 -12.68 -3.96 13.06
CA ASP A 278 -13.20 -3.08 14.11
C ASP A 278 -12.12 -2.84 15.18
N GLY A 279 -11.45 -1.69 15.07
CA GLY A 279 -10.39 -1.27 15.99
C GLY A 279 -9.21 -2.23 15.98
N PHE A 280 -8.93 -2.81 17.14
CA PHE A 280 -7.82 -3.75 17.38
C PHE A 280 -8.21 -5.23 17.13
N GLY A 281 -9.37 -5.47 16.50
CA GLY A 281 -9.83 -6.83 16.20
C GLY A 281 -10.05 -7.66 17.46
N ASP A 282 -9.38 -8.81 17.55
CA ASP A 282 -9.49 -9.76 18.66
C ASP A 282 -8.48 -9.49 19.81
N ALA A 283 -7.68 -8.41 19.75
CA ALA A 283 -6.68 -8.13 20.78
C ALA A 283 -7.32 -7.92 22.17
N PRO A 284 -6.64 -8.28 23.29
CA PRO A 284 -7.18 -8.11 24.64
C PRO A 284 -7.56 -6.66 24.95
N ALA A 285 -8.65 -6.44 25.69
CA ALA A 285 -9.14 -5.08 26.00
C ALA A 285 -8.11 -4.21 26.75
N THR A 286 -7.25 -4.84 27.55
CA THR A 286 -6.10 -4.20 28.22
C THR A 286 -5.11 -3.63 27.21
N GLU A 287 -4.75 -4.40 26.18
CA GLU A 287 -3.89 -3.96 25.07
C GLU A 287 -4.55 -2.78 24.33
N GLN A 288 -5.81 -2.92 23.92
CA GLN A 288 -6.52 -1.86 23.19
C GLN A 288 -6.52 -0.54 23.98
N SER A 289 -6.80 -0.63 25.28
CA SER A 289 -6.84 0.53 26.18
C SER A 289 -5.46 1.16 26.37
N ALA A 290 -4.40 0.34 26.49
CA ALA A 290 -3.03 0.82 26.64
C ALA A 290 -2.57 1.59 25.38
N PHE A 291 -2.80 1.03 24.19
CA PHE A 291 -2.48 1.72 22.93
C PHE A 291 -3.28 3.01 22.75
N ALA A 292 -4.57 3.00 23.08
CA ALA A 292 -5.43 4.19 23.00
C ALA A 292 -4.96 5.30 23.96
N ALA A 293 -4.63 4.94 25.21
CA ALA A 293 -4.13 5.89 26.21
C ALA A 293 -2.76 6.45 25.83
N ALA A 294 -1.90 5.63 25.21
CA ALA A 294 -0.60 6.06 24.71
C ALA A 294 -0.69 7.10 23.57
N HIS A 295 -1.74 7.01 22.74
CA HIS A 295 -1.93 7.79 21.52
C HIS A 295 -3.34 8.42 21.41
N PRO A 296 -3.68 9.38 22.28
CA PRO A 296 -5.03 9.91 22.41
C PRO A 296 -5.49 10.79 21.24
N ASP A 297 -4.58 11.24 20.37
CA ASP A 297 -4.88 11.96 19.14
C ASP A 297 -5.15 11.00 17.95
N LEU A 298 -4.50 9.84 17.95
CA LEU A 298 -4.58 8.82 16.91
C LEU A 298 -5.83 7.94 17.03
N TYR A 299 -6.29 7.70 18.25
CA TYR A 299 -7.44 6.84 18.51
C TYR A 299 -8.61 7.61 19.12
N GLU A 300 -9.81 7.11 18.87
CA GLU A 300 -11.02 7.55 19.55
C GLU A 300 -11.78 6.38 20.14
N LEU A 301 -12.48 6.64 21.23
CA LEU A 301 -13.32 5.64 21.88
C LEU A 301 -14.74 5.76 21.36
N GLU A 302 -15.24 4.71 20.73
CA GLU A 302 -16.61 4.64 20.24
C GLU A 302 -17.22 3.28 20.57
N ALA A 303 -18.44 3.27 21.09
CA ALA A 303 -19.11 2.05 21.56
C ALA A 303 -18.23 1.19 22.50
N GLY A 304 -17.39 1.84 23.32
CA GLY A 304 -16.46 1.18 24.24
C GLY A 304 -15.23 0.55 23.59
N ARG A 305 -14.99 0.77 22.29
CA ARG A 305 -13.85 0.23 21.55
C ARG A 305 -12.95 1.35 21.00
N PRO A 306 -11.63 1.28 21.21
CA PRO A 306 -10.71 2.17 20.52
C PRO A 306 -10.65 1.90 19.02
N ARG A 307 -10.85 2.96 18.22
CA ARG A 307 -10.79 2.93 16.75
C ARG A 307 -9.82 4.01 16.26
N LEU A 308 -9.25 3.81 15.07
CA LEU A 308 -8.44 4.85 14.42
C LEU A 308 -9.31 6.09 14.20
N ALA A 309 -8.87 7.24 14.72
CA ALA A 309 -9.59 8.48 14.58
C ALA A 309 -9.30 9.13 13.22
N ILE A 310 -10.35 9.24 12.38
CA ILE A 310 -10.29 9.96 11.11
C ILE A 310 -11.33 11.07 11.15
N ARG A 311 -10.87 12.34 11.17
CA ARG A 311 -11.75 13.51 11.31
C ARG A 311 -11.55 14.44 10.14
N GLY A 312 -12.60 14.66 9.35
CA GLY A 312 -12.49 15.45 8.12
C GLY A 312 -11.37 14.92 7.23
N GLY A 313 -11.28 13.60 7.08
CA GLY A 313 -10.33 12.89 6.23
C GLY A 313 -8.89 12.92 6.72
N ARG A 314 -8.62 13.35 7.95
CA ARG A 314 -7.27 13.46 8.52
C ARG A 314 -7.08 12.56 9.71
N ILE A 315 -5.85 12.10 9.87
CA ILE A 315 -5.33 11.40 11.03
C ILE A 315 -4.28 12.31 11.67
N GLU A 316 -4.41 12.55 12.98
CA GLU A 316 -3.41 13.27 13.77
C GLU A 316 -2.30 12.30 14.21
N LEU A 317 -1.05 12.75 14.09
CA LEU A 317 0.16 11.95 14.28
C LEU A 317 1.08 12.50 15.38
N GLY A 318 0.62 13.49 16.14
CA GLY A 318 1.43 14.21 17.12
C GLY A 318 1.97 13.32 18.23
N SER A 319 1.19 12.32 18.67
CA SER A 319 1.63 11.37 19.70
C SER A 319 2.68 10.36 19.23
N LEU A 320 2.97 10.28 17.92
CA LEU A 320 3.96 9.33 17.40
C LEU A 320 5.41 9.80 17.64
N ASP A 321 5.63 11.09 17.89
CA ASP A 321 6.97 11.66 18.11
C ASP A 321 7.43 11.51 19.56
N ARG A 322 7.81 10.29 19.92
CA ARG A 322 8.24 9.90 21.26
C ARG A 322 9.25 8.74 21.19
N PRO A 323 9.99 8.44 22.27
CA PRO A 323 11.06 7.44 22.23
C PRO A 323 10.61 6.05 21.75
N GLY A 324 11.38 5.48 20.81
CA GLY A 324 11.03 4.23 20.12
C GLY A 324 10.51 4.47 18.70
N PHE A 325 9.94 3.43 18.09
CA PHE A 325 9.33 3.49 16.78
C PHE A 325 7.80 3.59 16.89
N ALA A 326 7.35 4.78 17.30
CA ALA A 326 5.97 5.24 17.22
C ALA A 326 4.92 4.44 18.02
N HIS A 327 5.34 3.61 18.98
CA HIS A 327 4.45 2.94 19.92
C HIS A 327 4.91 3.13 21.37
N HIS A 328 3.97 3.42 22.28
CA HIS A 328 4.21 3.51 23.74
C HIS A 328 3.31 2.57 24.56
N ALA A 329 2.78 1.56 23.89
CA ALA A 329 2.21 0.37 24.50
C ALA A 329 2.76 -0.83 23.74
N ASP A 330 2.79 -1.98 24.40
CA ASP A 330 3.24 -3.23 23.82
C ASP A 330 2.04 -4.14 23.58
N PRO A 331 2.07 -4.97 22.51
CA PRO A 331 1.13 -6.07 22.38
C PRO A 331 1.19 -6.98 23.60
N ASP A 332 0.06 -7.57 23.97
CA ASP A 332 0.02 -8.65 24.95
C ASP A 332 0.61 -9.91 24.31
N PHE A 333 1.92 -10.11 24.51
CA PHE A 333 2.65 -11.24 23.91
C PHE A 333 2.11 -12.61 24.34
N ASP A 334 1.48 -12.71 25.52
CA ASP A 334 0.88 -13.96 26.01
C ASP A 334 -0.42 -14.29 25.27
N SER A 335 -1.08 -13.28 24.69
CA SER A 335 -2.24 -13.46 23.80
C SER A 335 -1.85 -13.86 22.37
N LEU A 336 -0.59 -13.69 21.99
CA LEU A 336 -0.08 -14.01 20.66
C LEU A 336 0.27 -15.49 20.53
N ARG A 337 0.23 -15.98 19.29
CA ARG A 337 0.64 -17.35 18.97
C ARG A 337 1.98 -17.35 18.23
N PRO A 338 2.84 -18.36 18.46
CA PRO A 338 4.03 -18.55 17.66
C PRO A 338 3.71 -18.61 16.17
N LEU A 339 4.52 -17.93 15.34
CA LEU A 339 4.33 -17.93 13.88
C LEU A 339 4.37 -19.34 13.27
N GLY A 340 5.13 -20.26 13.87
CA GLY A 340 5.20 -21.67 13.45
C GLY A 340 3.86 -22.40 13.52
N ASP A 341 2.95 -21.95 14.39
CA ASP A 341 1.63 -22.56 14.57
C ASP A 341 0.62 -22.06 13.54
N ALA A 342 0.94 -21.03 12.75
CA ALA A 342 0.05 -20.46 11.74
C ALA A 342 -0.33 -21.48 10.65
N ALA A 343 0.56 -22.42 10.33
CA ALA A 343 0.30 -23.49 9.35
C ALA A 343 -0.70 -24.54 9.85
N SER A 344 -0.89 -24.67 11.17
CA SER A 344 -1.82 -25.62 11.79
C SER A 344 -3.28 -25.13 11.80
N MET A 345 -3.48 -23.85 11.46
CA MET A 345 -4.80 -23.24 11.36
C MET A 345 -5.41 -23.60 10.00
N GLY A 346 -6.31 -24.60 9.98
CA GLY A 346 -7.23 -24.78 8.86
C GLY A 346 -7.97 -23.47 8.55
N PRO A 347 -8.41 -23.23 7.30
CA PRO A 347 -9.08 -21.98 6.94
C PRO A 347 -10.30 -21.82 7.83
N ASN A 348 -10.27 -20.80 8.69
CA ASN A 348 -11.37 -20.52 9.60
C ASN A 348 -12.57 -20.06 8.77
N ARG A 349 -13.47 -21.00 8.42
CA ARG A 349 -14.60 -20.78 7.51
C ARG A 349 -15.57 -19.71 7.99
N ALA A 350 -15.51 -19.33 9.28
CA ALA A 350 -16.30 -18.26 9.88
C ALA A 350 -15.59 -16.88 9.90
N ARG A 351 -14.30 -16.79 9.59
CA ARG A 351 -13.48 -15.56 9.73
C ARG A 351 -12.84 -15.05 8.44
N LEU A 352 -13.06 -15.75 7.31
CA LEU A 352 -12.64 -15.32 5.98
C LEU A 352 -13.85 -15.34 5.04
N THR A 353 -14.78 -14.40 5.20
CA THR A 353 -15.38 -13.86 3.98
C THR A 353 -14.22 -13.25 3.21
N ARG A 354 -13.71 -13.97 2.21
CA ARG A 354 -12.76 -13.41 1.24
C ARG A 354 -13.26 -12.01 0.88
N PRO A 355 -12.43 -10.96 1.04
CA PRO A 355 -12.79 -9.64 0.57
C PRO A 355 -13.30 -9.78 -0.87
N PRO A 356 -14.40 -9.12 -1.24
CA PRO A 356 -15.03 -9.37 -2.52
C PRO A 356 -14.08 -9.20 -3.72
N TRP A 357 -13.02 -8.38 -3.58
CA TRP A 357 -11.95 -8.15 -4.55
C TRP A 357 -10.86 -9.24 -4.65
N LEU A 358 -10.78 -10.18 -3.70
CA LEU A 358 -9.97 -11.42 -3.83
C LEU A 358 -10.74 -12.55 -4.54
N ARG A 359 -11.99 -12.30 -4.94
CA ARG A 359 -12.76 -13.20 -5.79
C ARG A 359 -12.53 -12.79 -7.25
N ALA A 360 -11.50 -13.37 -7.87
CA ALA A 360 -11.38 -13.31 -9.32
C ALA A 360 -12.73 -13.76 -9.95
N PRO A 361 -13.27 -13.04 -10.95
CA PRO A 361 -14.39 -13.56 -11.71
C PRO A 361 -13.98 -14.93 -12.26
N ARG A 362 -14.81 -15.95 -12.00
CA ARG A 362 -14.61 -17.27 -12.62
C ARG A 362 -14.85 -17.08 -14.12
N GLY A 363 -13.78 -16.89 -14.88
CA GLY A 363 -13.83 -17.01 -16.34
C GLY A 363 -14.43 -18.36 -16.75
N PRO A 364 -14.98 -18.47 -17.98
CA PRO A 364 -15.58 -19.69 -18.45
C PRO A 364 -14.56 -20.84 -18.34
N ARG A 365 -14.96 -21.92 -17.66
CA ARG A 365 -14.13 -23.13 -17.55
C ARG A 365 -13.90 -23.67 -18.96
N LEU A 366 -12.69 -23.51 -19.49
CA LEU A 366 -12.21 -24.33 -20.59
C LEU A 366 -12.30 -25.79 -20.13
N ARG A 367 -13.11 -26.59 -20.84
CA ARG A 367 -13.21 -28.02 -20.61
C ARG A 367 -11.83 -28.62 -20.81
N GLN A 368 -11.24 -29.19 -19.76
CA GLN A 368 -10.09 -30.08 -19.91
C GLN A 368 -10.54 -31.32 -20.71
N PRO A 369 -9.74 -31.80 -21.68
CA PRO A 369 -10.01 -33.07 -22.34
C PRO A 369 -9.88 -34.23 -21.33
N ALA A 370 -10.73 -35.23 -21.50
CA ALA A 370 -10.85 -36.38 -20.60
C ALA A 370 -9.51 -37.13 -20.42
N PRO A 371 -9.22 -37.66 -19.23
CA PRO A 371 -7.99 -38.42 -19.00
C PRO A 371 -7.99 -39.72 -19.81
N ALA A 372 -6.89 -39.95 -20.53
CA ALA A 372 -6.60 -41.20 -21.20
C ALA A 372 -6.58 -42.37 -20.20
N ARG A 373 -7.09 -43.51 -20.65
CA ARG A 373 -7.30 -44.74 -19.88
C ARG A 373 -6.01 -45.20 -19.20
N ARG A 374 -6.13 -45.60 -17.92
CA ARG A 374 -5.09 -46.31 -17.16
C ARG A 374 -4.74 -47.65 -17.84
N CYS A 375 -3.49 -47.82 -18.25
CA CYS A 375 -2.87 -49.14 -18.34
C CYS A 375 -2.26 -49.48 -16.98
N ARG A 376 -2.68 -50.62 -16.41
CA ARG A 376 -2.01 -51.28 -15.29
C ARG A 376 -0.68 -51.85 -15.76
N VAL A 377 0.37 -51.69 -14.98
CA VAL A 377 1.47 -52.66 -14.89
C VAL A 377 1.88 -52.74 -13.41
N ASP A 378 1.84 -53.94 -12.86
CA ASP A 378 2.31 -54.31 -11.52
C ASP A 378 3.84 -54.48 -11.52
N GLY A 379 4.48 -54.27 -10.36
CA GLY A 379 5.74 -54.95 -10.03
C GLY A 379 6.96 -54.10 -9.64
N ALA A 380 7.24 -54.07 -8.33
CA ALA A 380 8.54 -54.16 -7.65
C ALA A 380 9.75 -53.25 -8.00
N GLY A 381 10.41 -52.72 -6.95
CA GLY A 381 11.88 -52.67 -6.90
C GLY A 381 12.53 -51.33 -6.54
N LEU A 382 13.17 -51.29 -5.37
CA LEU A 382 14.12 -50.31 -4.82
C LEU A 382 15.17 -49.73 -5.81
N THR A 383 15.59 -48.47 -5.63
CA THR A 383 16.94 -48.06 -5.11
C THR A 383 17.27 -46.56 -5.32
N HIS A 384 17.96 -46.01 -4.30
CA HIS A 384 18.91 -44.89 -4.19
C HIS A 384 18.99 -43.66 -5.17
N ARG A 385 19.11 -42.49 -4.51
CA ARG A 385 19.67 -41.15 -4.92
C ARG A 385 20.94 -41.21 -5.81
N PRO A 386 21.53 -40.10 -6.39
CA PRO A 386 21.38 -38.64 -6.10
C PRO A 386 21.45 -37.65 -7.32
N PHE A 387 21.37 -36.34 -7.02
CA PHE A 387 21.96 -35.13 -7.66
C PHE A 387 22.39 -35.17 -9.14
N TYR A 388 22.03 -34.13 -9.92
CA TYR A 388 22.99 -33.26 -10.67
C TYR A 388 22.28 -32.06 -11.35
N SER A 389 22.84 -30.87 -11.15
CA SER A 389 22.77 -29.69 -12.04
C SER A 389 24.03 -29.74 -12.91
N PRO A 390 24.05 -29.37 -14.21
CA PRO A 390 24.47 -27.99 -14.53
C PRO A 390 23.95 -27.40 -15.86
N PHE A 391 24.13 -26.08 -15.95
CA PHE A 391 24.38 -25.25 -17.13
C PHE A 391 24.90 -26.01 -18.38
N LYS A 392 24.48 -25.55 -19.57
CA LYS A 392 25.42 -25.32 -20.68
C LYS A 392 24.91 -24.32 -21.72
N GLU A 393 25.88 -23.56 -22.18
CA GLU A 393 25.82 -22.45 -23.12
C GLU A 393 25.46 -22.86 -24.55
N LYS A 394 25.08 -21.82 -25.29
CA LYS A 394 25.02 -21.57 -26.74
C LYS A 394 25.96 -22.37 -27.66
N PRO A 395 25.63 -22.41 -28.96
CA PRO A 395 26.07 -21.36 -29.90
C PRO A 395 25.04 -20.24 -30.18
#